data_AF-V4SSY8-F1
#
_entry.id   AF-V4SSY8-F1
#
_cell.length_a   1.000
_cell.length_b   1.000
_cell.length_c   1.000
_cell.angle_alpha   90.00
_cell.angle_beta   90.00
_cell.angle_gamma   90.00
#
_symmetry.space_group_name_H-M   'P 1'
#
loop_
_entity.id
_entity.type
_entity.pdbx_description
1 polymer ?
#
loop_
_entity_poly.entity_id
_entity_poly.type
_entity_poly.pdbx_seq_one_letter_code
_entity_poly.pdbx_strand_id
1 'polypeptide(L)'
;KLDFEESMRLMRSNGLDFAKIPRAGIPQCVFVPRLLEILSKHKNLKWVTFHGLYDLAHITKLFINHPLCKPSTCQESVLDVKVVAKYCDGLMGGNLGLSKLAKILGVERLGEAHNAGSDSFVTAAVFAKMKEKFEFEERVFDGILSGMDDRIMNRSIHMPRRIIPTPRHCQPLIPDQPPTLMTQGFTASIPRPCSTFPLM
;
A
#
# COMPACT_ATOMS: atom_id res chain seq x y z
N LYS A 1 20.26 -19.51 -6.43
CA LYS A 1 20.89 -18.27 -6.94
C LYS A 1 20.80 -18.35 -8.45
N LEU A 2 20.14 -17.40 -9.10
CA LEU A 2 20.25 -17.25 -10.56
C LEU A 2 21.72 -16.98 -10.89
N ASP A 3 22.22 -17.58 -11.96
CA ASP A 3 23.53 -17.23 -12.50
C ASP A 3 23.51 -15.76 -12.97
N PHE A 4 24.67 -15.09 -13.02
CA PHE A 4 24.78 -13.72 -13.51
C PHE A 4 24.20 -13.59 -14.91
N GLU A 5 24.50 -14.56 -15.78
CA GLU A 5 24.01 -14.56 -17.16
C GLU A 5 22.49 -14.77 -17.22
N GLU A 6 21.95 -15.62 -16.36
CA GLU A 6 20.50 -15.85 -16.27
C GLU A 6 19.76 -14.60 -15.80
N SER A 7 20.35 -13.86 -14.85
CA SER A 7 19.82 -12.58 -14.37
C SER A 7 19.86 -11.51 -15.47
N MET A 8 20.96 -11.41 -16.20
CA MET A 8 21.10 -10.51 -17.35
C MET A 8 20.06 -10.83 -18.43
N ARG A 9 19.87 -12.11 -18.74
CA ARG A 9 18.88 -12.56 -19.73
C ARG A 9 17.45 -12.23 -19.30
N LEU A 10 17.13 -12.45 -18.03
CA LEU A 10 15.83 -12.11 -17.45
C LEU A 10 15.56 -10.60 -17.53
N MET A 11 16.54 -9.76 -17.21
CA MET A 11 16.39 -8.31 -17.29
C MET A 11 16.17 -7.85 -18.74
N ARG A 12 16.91 -8.41 -19.72
CA ARG A 12 16.66 -8.12 -21.14
C ARG A 12 15.26 -8.54 -21.57
N SER A 13 14.79 -9.72 -21.17
CA SER A 13 13.45 -10.18 -21.52
C SER A 13 12.34 -9.31 -20.91
N ASN A 14 12.62 -8.62 -19.79
CA ASN A 14 11.71 -7.64 -19.18
C ASN A 14 11.89 -6.21 -19.75
N GLY A 15 12.56 -6.07 -20.90
CA GLY A 15 12.67 -4.81 -21.63
C GLY A 15 13.81 -3.89 -21.19
N LEU A 16 14.76 -4.36 -20.39
CA LEU A 16 15.94 -3.56 -20.04
C LEU A 16 16.96 -3.53 -21.19
N ASP A 17 17.14 -2.34 -21.77
CA ASP A 17 18.17 -2.07 -22.76
C ASP A 17 19.47 -1.59 -22.07
N PHE A 18 20.40 -2.53 -21.87
CA PHE A 18 21.71 -2.25 -21.27
C PHE A 18 22.57 -1.31 -22.12
N ALA A 19 22.40 -1.29 -23.43
CA ALA A 19 23.15 -0.38 -24.30
C ALA A 19 22.66 1.07 -24.14
N LYS A 20 21.38 1.25 -23.77
CA LYS A 20 20.80 2.57 -23.51
C LYS A 20 21.24 3.15 -22.16
N ILE A 21 21.53 2.34 -21.15
CA ILE A 21 21.88 2.80 -19.79
C ILE A 21 23.06 3.79 -19.79
N PRO A 22 24.21 3.53 -20.44
CA PRO A 22 25.32 4.49 -20.45
C PRO A 22 25.00 5.80 -21.18
N ARG A 23 24.07 5.79 -22.14
CA ARG A 23 23.75 6.95 -22.99
C ARG A 23 22.61 7.82 -22.45
N ALA A 24 21.63 7.20 -21.80
CA ALA A 24 20.38 7.85 -21.38
C ALA A 24 19.95 7.48 -19.96
N GLY A 25 20.77 6.73 -19.21
CA GLY A 25 20.54 6.46 -17.80
C GLY A 25 20.69 7.73 -16.96
N ILE A 26 19.99 7.77 -15.82
CA ILE A 26 20.05 8.90 -14.89
C ILE A 26 21.36 8.79 -14.10
N PRO A 27 22.28 9.76 -14.21
CA PRO A 27 23.52 9.74 -13.43
C PRO A 27 23.23 9.83 -11.93
N GLN A 28 24.02 9.14 -11.11
CA GLN A 28 23.86 9.17 -9.65
C GLN A 28 24.00 10.59 -9.08
N CYS A 29 24.91 11.41 -9.64
CA CYS A 29 25.09 12.81 -9.26
C CYS A 29 23.86 13.69 -9.55
N VAL A 30 22.93 13.24 -10.40
CA VAL A 30 21.65 13.90 -10.66
C VAL A 30 20.56 13.31 -9.76
N PHE A 31 20.49 11.98 -9.66
CA PHE A 31 19.45 11.29 -8.92
C PHE A 31 19.51 11.55 -7.41
N VAL A 32 20.69 11.41 -6.79
CA VAL A 32 20.83 11.45 -5.34
C VAL A 32 20.46 12.82 -4.74
N PRO A 33 20.93 13.96 -5.27
CA PRO A 33 20.51 15.26 -4.75
C PRO A 33 19.00 15.50 -4.85
N ARG A 34 18.35 15.03 -5.94
CA ARG A 34 16.89 15.17 -6.12
C ARG A 34 16.10 14.29 -5.15
N LEU A 35 16.56 13.06 -4.93
CA LEU A 35 15.95 12.18 -3.94
C LEU A 35 16.07 12.79 -2.54
N LEU A 36 17.25 13.25 -2.15
CA LEU A 36 17.48 13.90 -0.85
C LEU A 36 16.64 15.17 -0.68
N GLU A 37 16.44 15.95 -1.74
CA GLU A 37 15.56 17.12 -1.74
C GLU A 37 14.11 16.71 -1.39
N ILE A 38 13.57 15.65 -2.02
CA ILE A 38 12.25 15.13 -1.74
C ILE A 38 12.17 14.64 -0.28
N LEU A 39 13.11 13.80 0.15
CA LEU A 39 13.14 13.27 1.52
C LEU A 39 13.20 14.40 2.55
N SER A 40 13.97 15.47 2.29
CA SER A 40 14.09 16.62 3.20
C SER A 40 12.80 17.43 3.39
N LYS A 41 11.87 17.38 2.41
CA LYS A 41 10.61 18.13 2.43
C LYS A 41 9.49 17.40 3.17
N HIS A 42 9.63 16.10 3.37
CA HIS A 42 8.61 15.28 4.03
C HIS A 42 9.09 14.84 5.40
N LYS A 43 8.24 15.01 6.42
CA LYS A 43 8.47 14.50 7.76
C LYS A 43 7.76 13.16 7.92
N ASN A 44 8.33 12.27 8.73
CA ASN A 44 7.73 10.97 9.09
C ASN A 44 7.47 10.05 7.88
N LEU A 45 8.40 10.03 6.91
CA LEU A 45 8.35 9.07 5.82
C LEU A 45 8.52 7.63 6.34
N LYS A 46 7.86 6.71 5.64
CA LYS A 46 7.96 5.27 5.88
C LYS A 46 8.25 4.56 4.57
N TRP A 47 9.31 3.77 4.56
CA TRP A 47 9.62 2.87 3.45
C TRP A 47 8.80 1.60 3.59
N VAL A 48 8.11 1.25 2.52
CA VAL A 48 7.39 -0.01 2.41
C VAL A 48 8.10 -0.85 1.37
N THR A 49 8.52 -2.06 1.74
CA THR A 49 9.29 -2.95 0.87
C THR A 49 8.68 -4.34 0.83
N PHE A 50 9.10 -5.17 -0.13
CA PHE A 50 8.77 -6.59 -0.17
C PHE A 50 10.05 -7.40 -0.36
N HIS A 51 10.52 -8.05 0.70
CA HIS A 51 11.84 -8.69 0.70
C HIS A 51 12.98 -7.72 0.39
N GLY A 52 12.87 -6.48 0.88
CA GLY A 52 13.64 -5.32 0.41
C GLY A 52 15.00 -5.12 1.04
N LEU A 53 15.59 -6.14 1.67
CA LEU A 53 16.92 -6.02 2.29
C LEU A 53 17.96 -5.50 1.29
N TYR A 54 17.98 -6.06 0.07
CA TYR A 54 18.90 -5.63 -0.97
C TYR A 54 18.50 -4.28 -1.58
N ASP A 55 17.19 -4.00 -1.70
CA ASP A 55 16.70 -2.72 -2.20
C ASP A 55 17.22 -1.57 -1.31
N LEU A 56 17.11 -1.74 0.01
CA LEU A 56 17.60 -0.78 0.99
C LEU A 56 19.13 -0.73 1.06
N ALA A 57 19.83 -1.86 0.84
CA ALA A 57 21.28 -1.85 0.72
C ALA A 57 21.73 -1.03 -0.51
N HIS A 58 21.02 -1.13 -1.64
CA HIS A 58 21.28 -0.33 -2.83
C HIS A 58 21.00 1.15 -2.59
N ILE A 59 19.87 1.51 -1.97
CA ILE A 59 19.55 2.89 -1.61
C ILE A 59 20.59 3.45 -0.62
N THR A 60 20.93 2.70 0.43
CA THR A 60 22.00 3.07 1.37
C THR A 60 23.32 3.30 0.65
N LYS A 61 23.69 2.41 -0.29
CA LYS A 61 24.91 2.55 -1.10
C LYS A 61 24.94 3.84 -1.93
N LEU A 62 23.79 4.34 -2.39
CA LEU A 62 23.72 5.63 -3.09
C LEU A 62 24.05 6.80 -2.15
N PHE A 63 23.80 6.65 -0.85
CA PHE A 63 24.00 7.70 0.15
C PHE A 63 25.35 7.62 0.85
N ILE A 64 26.01 6.45 0.86
CA ILE A 64 27.35 6.29 1.43
C ILE A 64 28.31 7.30 0.79
N ASN A 65 28.97 8.10 1.63
CA ASN A 65 29.89 9.18 1.24
C ASN A 65 29.25 10.36 0.49
N HIS A 66 27.91 10.47 0.46
CA HIS A 66 27.26 11.64 -0.11
C HIS A 66 27.25 12.80 0.91
N PRO A 67 27.81 13.99 0.59
CA PRO A 67 27.95 15.10 1.54
C PRO A 67 26.63 15.57 2.18
N LEU A 68 25.52 15.25 1.53
CA LEU A 68 24.18 15.67 1.91
C LEU A 68 23.34 14.60 2.64
N CYS A 69 23.73 13.31 2.74
CA CYS A 69 22.97 12.40 3.66
C CYS A 69 23.44 12.65 5.09
N LYS A 70 22.53 13.12 5.93
CA LYS A 70 22.72 13.07 7.39
C LYS A 70 22.32 11.69 7.88
N PRO A 71 22.93 11.14 8.95
CA PRO A 71 22.56 9.85 9.51
C PRO A 71 21.06 9.73 9.80
N SER A 72 20.42 10.83 10.22
CA SER A 72 18.99 10.91 10.49
C SER A 72 18.10 10.92 9.24
N THR A 73 18.59 11.38 8.08
CA THR A 73 17.88 11.31 6.80
C THR A 73 17.81 9.88 6.26
N CYS A 74 18.78 9.06 6.67
CA CYS A 74 18.88 7.66 6.31
C CYS A 74 18.20 6.74 7.39
N GLN A 75 17.71 7.29 8.53
CA GLN A 75 16.98 6.59 9.61
C GLN A 75 15.47 6.80 9.51
N GLU A 76 14.87 6.28 8.44
CA GLU A 76 13.42 6.32 8.25
C GLU A 76 12.79 4.99 8.68
N SER A 77 11.53 5.03 9.12
CA SER A 77 10.77 3.82 9.48
C SER A 77 10.66 2.92 8.25
N VAL A 78 10.85 1.62 8.43
CA VAL A 78 10.83 0.65 7.33
C VAL A 78 9.93 -0.51 7.69
N LEU A 79 9.05 -0.89 6.77
CA LEU A 79 8.19 -2.05 6.90
C LEU A 79 8.36 -2.98 5.70
N ASP A 80 8.70 -4.24 5.96
CA ASP A 80 8.72 -5.29 4.94
C ASP A 80 7.38 -6.05 4.95
N VAL A 81 6.61 -5.85 3.89
CA VAL A 81 5.29 -6.46 3.67
C VAL A 81 5.36 -7.98 3.76
N LYS A 82 6.47 -8.58 3.32
CA LYS A 82 6.64 -10.03 3.37
C LYS A 82 6.75 -10.54 4.80
N VAL A 83 7.38 -9.76 5.69
CA VAL A 83 7.46 -10.09 7.13
C VAL A 83 6.07 -10.03 7.73
N VAL A 84 5.32 -8.96 7.50
CA VAL A 84 3.94 -8.84 8.01
C VAL A 84 3.07 -10.01 7.53
N ALA A 85 3.20 -10.39 6.26
CA ALA A 85 2.43 -11.50 5.68
C ALA A 85 2.71 -12.85 6.35
N LYS A 86 3.83 -13.03 7.06
CA LYS A 86 4.10 -14.23 7.86
C LYS A 86 3.11 -14.40 9.01
N TYR A 87 2.64 -13.30 9.57
CA TYR A 87 1.78 -13.28 10.75
C TYR A 87 0.30 -13.14 10.39
N CYS A 88 -0.04 -12.70 9.18
CA CYS A 88 -1.41 -12.58 8.71
C CYS A 88 -2.00 -13.94 8.26
N ASP A 89 -3.15 -14.30 8.83
CA ASP A 89 -3.82 -15.54 8.49
C ASP A 89 -4.30 -15.57 7.02
N GLY A 90 -4.23 -16.76 6.41
CA GLY A 90 -4.56 -16.95 4.99
C GLY A 90 -3.49 -16.48 4.00
N LEU A 91 -2.36 -15.92 4.45
CA LEU A 91 -1.24 -15.49 3.58
C LEU A 91 -0.07 -16.50 3.55
N MET A 92 -0.37 -17.78 3.80
CA MET A 92 0.56 -18.92 3.66
C MET A 92 1.88 -18.76 4.43
N GLY A 93 1.82 -18.13 5.61
CA GLY A 93 3.01 -17.89 6.44
C GLY A 93 4.07 -17.04 5.74
N GLY A 94 3.68 -16.16 4.80
CA GLY A 94 4.59 -15.27 4.08
C GLY A 94 5.46 -15.96 3.02
N ASN A 95 5.24 -17.25 2.72
CA ASN A 95 6.00 -18.03 1.73
C ASN A 95 5.56 -17.79 0.28
N LEU A 96 5.04 -16.60 0.00
CA LEU A 96 4.52 -16.19 -1.30
C LEU A 96 5.46 -15.18 -1.96
N GLY A 97 5.47 -15.17 -3.29
CA GLY A 97 6.02 -14.06 -4.09
C GLY A 97 5.00 -12.94 -4.23
N LEU A 98 5.47 -11.73 -4.54
CA LEU A 98 4.64 -10.51 -4.60
C LEU A 98 3.40 -10.68 -5.48
N SER A 99 3.54 -11.25 -6.69
CA SER A 99 2.41 -11.44 -7.60
C SER A 99 1.35 -12.43 -7.07
N LYS A 100 1.76 -13.48 -6.33
CA LYS A 100 0.80 -14.42 -5.70
C LYS A 100 0.10 -13.76 -4.52
N LEU A 101 0.84 -12.98 -3.73
CA LEU A 101 0.29 -12.23 -2.61
C LEU A 101 -0.74 -11.19 -3.08
N ALA A 102 -0.42 -10.44 -4.13
CA ALA A 102 -1.31 -9.50 -4.80
C ALA A 102 -2.61 -10.20 -5.27
N LYS A 103 -2.48 -11.35 -5.93
CA LYS A 103 -3.64 -12.14 -6.38
C LYS A 103 -4.57 -12.55 -5.23
N ILE A 104 -4.02 -13.03 -4.11
CA ILE A 104 -4.80 -13.43 -2.92
C ILE A 104 -5.53 -12.22 -2.30
N LEU A 105 -4.94 -11.03 -2.38
CA LEU A 105 -5.50 -9.80 -1.84
C LEU A 105 -6.40 -9.04 -2.84
N GLY A 106 -6.61 -9.58 -4.03
CA GLY A 106 -7.40 -8.93 -5.08
C GLY A 106 -6.76 -7.64 -5.61
N VAL A 107 -5.43 -7.54 -5.57
CA VAL A 107 -4.68 -6.40 -6.14
C VAL A 107 -4.35 -6.72 -7.58
N GLU A 108 -4.81 -5.87 -8.50
CA GLU A 108 -4.44 -5.91 -9.90
C GLU A 108 -3.10 -5.22 -10.14
N ARG A 109 -2.27 -5.81 -11.01
CA ARG A 109 -0.97 -5.25 -11.38
C ARG A 109 -1.12 -4.29 -12.56
N LEU A 110 -0.50 -3.13 -12.45
CA LEU A 110 -0.32 -2.18 -13.56
C LEU A 110 1.14 -2.22 -14.02
N GLY A 111 1.36 -2.65 -15.26
CA GLY A 111 2.69 -2.85 -15.86
C GLY A 111 3.25 -4.26 -15.68
N GLU A 112 4.45 -4.50 -16.19
CA GLU A 112 5.05 -5.84 -16.23
C GLU A 112 5.62 -6.27 -14.87
N ALA A 113 5.63 -7.58 -14.59
CA ALA A 113 6.36 -8.13 -13.46
C ALA A 113 7.87 -7.99 -13.67
N HIS A 114 8.65 -7.94 -12.58
CA HIS A 114 10.11 -7.74 -12.64
C HIS A 114 10.56 -6.39 -13.20
N ASN A 115 9.65 -5.42 -13.24
CA ASN A 115 9.94 -4.01 -13.46
C ASN A 115 9.85 -3.30 -12.10
N ALA A 116 10.90 -2.57 -11.72
CA ALA A 116 10.98 -1.92 -10.41
C ALA A 116 9.79 -0.98 -10.14
N GLY A 117 9.34 -0.20 -11.12
CA GLY A 117 8.20 0.71 -10.94
C GLY A 117 6.87 -0.02 -10.72
N SER A 118 6.60 -1.03 -11.55
CA SER A 118 5.41 -1.90 -11.42
C SER A 118 5.42 -2.66 -10.09
N ASP A 119 6.56 -3.23 -9.70
CA ASP A 119 6.71 -3.97 -8.45
C ASP A 119 6.60 -3.05 -7.22
N SER A 120 7.13 -1.83 -7.26
CA SER A 120 6.93 -0.83 -6.20
C SER A 120 5.46 -0.44 -6.05
N PHE A 121 4.74 -0.23 -7.15
CA PHE A 121 3.30 0.06 -7.11
C PHE A 121 2.51 -1.10 -6.48
N VAL A 122 2.75 -2.33 -6.93
CA VAL A 122 2.07 -3.52 -6.38
C VAL A 122 2.42 -3.72 -4.91
N THR A 123 3.66 -3.47 -4.50
CA THR A 123 4.08 -3.52 -3.10
C THR A 123 3.28 -2.54 -2.23
N ALA A 124 3.14 -1.30 -2.67
CA ALA A 124 2.35 -0.29 -1.96
C ALA A 124 0.84 -0.65 -1.90
N ALA A 125 0.28 -1.13 -3.02
CA ALA A 125 -1.13 -1.54 -3.08
C ALA A 125 -1.42 -2.77 -2.18
N VAL A 126 -0.53 -3.76 -2.17
CA VAL A 126 -0.60 -4.91 -1.28
C VAL A 126 -0.53 -4.48 0.18
N PHE A 127 0.40 -3.58 0.53
CA PHE A 127 0.49 -3.03 1.88
C PHE A 127 -0.83 -2.37 2.31
N ALA A 128 -1.39 -1.50 1.47
CA ALA A 128 -2.66 -0.84 1.75
C ALA A 128 -3.80 -1.85 1.96
N LYS A 129 -3.89 -2.89 1.11
CA LYS A 129 -4.90 -3.96 1.27
C LYS A 129 -4.70 -4.81 2.51
N MET A 130 -3.45 -5.09 2.90
CA MET A 130 -3.19 -5.79 4.15
C MET A 130 -3.56 -4.93 5.36
N LYS A 131 -3.27 -3.62 5.34
CA LYS A 131 -3.70 -2.69 6.38
C LYS A 131 -5.22 -2.66 6.54
N GLU A 132 -5.96 -2.59 5.44
CA GLU A 132 -7.42 -2.63 5.42
C GLU A 132 -7.98 -3.96 5.97
N LYS A 133 -7.34 -5.10 5.65
CA LYS A 133 -7.88 -6.43 5.95
C LYS A 133 -7.50 -6.97 7.34
N PHE A 134 -6.33 -6.62 7.85
CA PHE A 134 -5.76 -7.23 9.06
C PHE A 134 -5.54 -6.23 10.19
N GLU A 135 -5.63 -4.92 9.91
CA GLU A 135 -5.53 -3.84 10.91
C GLU A 135 -4.32 -3.95 11.84
N PHE A 136 -3.20 -4.45 11.32
CA PHE A 136 -1.99 -4.68 12.11
C PHE A 136 -1.30 -3.36 12.53
N GLU A 137 -0.66 -3.41 13.69
CA GLU A 137 0.16 -2.31 14.20
C GLU A 137 1.53 -2.29 13.51
N GLU A 138 1.81 -1.25 12.75
CA GLU A 138 3.03 -1.16 11.94
C GLU A 138 4.31 -1.08 12.78
N ARG A 139 4.24 -0.49 13.97
CA ARG A 139 5.40 -0.32 14.87
C ARG A 139 6.01 -1.65 15.29
N VAL A 140 5.19 -2.70 15.38
CA VAL A 140 5.61 -4.06 15.72
C VAL A 140 6.56 -4.65 14.67
N PHE A 141 6.45 -4.19 13.42
CA PHE A 141 7.23 -4.68 12.28
C PHE A 141 8.32 -3.71 11.82
N ASP A 142 8.46 -2.57 12.50
CA ASP A 142 9.36 -1.50 12.07
C ASP A 142 10.83 -1.96 12.14
N GLY A 143 11.57 -1.75 11.05
CA GLY A 143 12.97 -2.14 10.91
C GLY A 143 13.22 -3.64 10.71
N ILE A 144 12.17 -4.48 10.66
CA ILE A 144 12.30 -5.92 10.45
C ILE A 144 12.23 -6.23 8.96
N LEU A 145 13.32 -6.80 8.42
CA LEU A 145 13.42 -7.15 7.00
C LEU A 145 13.46 -8.66 6.79
N SER A 146 12.81 -9.13 5.72
CA SER A 146 12.91 -10.53 5.33
C SER A 146 14.35 -10.88 4.94
N GLY A 147 14.84 -12.01 5.44
CA GLY A 147 16.22 -12.48 5.22
C GLY A 147 17.21 -12.07 6.31
N MET A 148 16.80 -11.26 7.30
CA MET A 148 17.55 -11.12 8.55
C MET A 148 17.51 -12.42 9.37
N ASP A 149 18.55 -12.68 10.18
CA ASP A 149 18.62 -13.88 11.02
C ASP A 149 17.47 -13.86 12.05
N ASP A 150 16.74 -14.97 12.16
CA ASP A 150 15.58 -15.11 13.05
C ASP A 150 15.93 -14.84 14.52
N ARG A 151 17.20 -15.02 14.93
CA ARG A 151 17.67 -14.72 16.30
C ARG A 151 17.78 -13.21 16.56
N ILE A 152 18.06 -12.42 15.52
CA ILE A 152 18.08 -10.95 15.61
C ILE A 152 16.64 -10.43 15.67
N MET A 153 15.74 -11.05 14.91
CA MET A 153 14.31 -10.73 14.93
C MET A 153 13.66 -11.08 16.29
N ASN A 154 13.94 -12.27 16.85
CA ASN A 154 13.35 -12.74 18.11
C ASN A 154 13.89 -12.03 19.37
N ARG A 155 15.06 -11.37 19.30
CA ARG A 155 15.61 -10.61 20.44
C ARG A 155 15.05 -9.19 20.56
N SER A 156 14.51 -8.64 19.48
CA SER A 156 14.21 -7.19 19.43
C SER A 156 12.76 -6.85 19.78
N ILE A 157 11.77 -7.73 19.56
CA ILE A 157 10.35 -7.39 19.75
C ILE A 157 9.54 -8.65 20.09
N HIS A 158 8.55 -8.52 21.00
CA HIS A 158 7.52 -9.54 21.20
C HIS A 158 6.68 -9.66 19.92
N MET A 159 7.02 -10.63 19.06
CA MET A 159 6.29 -10.82 17.81
C MET A 159 4.84 -11.20 18.10
N PRO A 160 3.88 -10.66 17.33
CA PRO A 160 2.47 -10.86 17.62
C PRO A 160 2.08 -12.31 17.34
N ARG A 161 1.08 -12.80 18.09
CA ARG A 161 0.36 -14.01 17.70
C ARG A 161 -0.30 -13.78 16.32
N ARG A 162 -0.61 -14.87 15.63
CA ARG A 162 -1.25 -14.86 14.30
C ARG A 162 -2.39 -13.82 14.22
N ILE A 163 -2.31 -12.92 13.25
CA ILE A 163 -3.24 -11.82 13.01
C ILE A 163 -4.36 -12.32 12.10
N ILE A 164 -5.58 -12.32 12.62
CA ILE A 164 -6.77 -12.82 11.93
C ILE A 164 -7.39 -11.64 11.13
N PRO A 165 -7.91 -11.85 9.91
CA PRO A 165 -8.62 -10.81 9.18
C PRO A 165 -9.75 -10.22 10.01
N THR A 166 -9.93 -8.90 9.98
CA THR A 166 -11.06 -8.31 10.65
C THR A 166 -12.35 -8.60 9.85
N PRO A 167 -13.44 -9.03 10.52
CA PRO A 167 -14.69 -9.28 9.84
C PRO A 167 -15.19 -7.97 9.26
N ARG A 168 -15.28 -7.88 7.93
CA ARG A 168 -16.04 -6.78 7.31
C ARG A 168 -17.48 -6.96 7.75
N HIS A 169 -17.92 -6.14 8.71
CA HIS A 169 -19.34 -5.90 8.88
C HIS A 169 -19.81 -5.24 7.59
N CYS A 170 -20.40 -6.01 6.68
CA CYS A 170 -21.31 -5.44 5.70
C CYS A 170 -22.47 -4.86 6.53
N GLN A 171 -22.38 -3.58 6.90
CA GLN A 171 -23.60 -2.89 7.27
C GLN A 171 -24.50 -2.96 6.03
N PRO A 172 -25.71 -3.55 6.11
CA PRO A 172 -26.66 -3.36 5.05
C PRO A 172 -26.81 -1.85 4.89
N LEU A 173 -26.69 -1.34 3.67
CA LEU A 173 -27.16 -0.01 3.33
C LEU A 173 -28.64 0.01 3.71
N ILE A 174 -28.97 0.51 4.90
CA ILE A 174 -30.34 0.84 5.25
C ILE A 174 -30.71 1.92 4.23
N PRO A 175 -31.68 1.70 3.35
CA PRO A 175 -32.15 2.77 2.48
C PRO A 175 -32.63 3.89 3.38
N ASP A 176 -32.03 5.08 3.26
CA ASP A 176 -32.49 6.26 3.98
C ASP A 176 -34.00 6.39 3.77
N GLN A 177 -34.75 6.44 4.88
CA GLN A 177 -36.19 6.71 4.79
C GLN A 177 -36.38 8.03 4.06
N PRO A 178 -37.29 8.12 3.06
CA PRO A 178 -37.54 9.38 2.39
C PRO A 178 -38.02 10.42 3.42
N PRO A 179 -37.59 11.69 3.30
CA PRO A 179 -37.92 12.71 4.28
C PRO A 179 -39.43 12.87 4.42
N THR A 180 -39.93 12.79 5.65
CA THR A 180 -41.32 13.00 6.01
C THR A 180 -41.77 14.38 5.53
N LEU A 181 -42.74 14.42 4.62
CA LEU A 181 -43.34 15.65 4.14
C LEU A 181 -44.07 16.32 5.32
N MET A 182 -43.53 17.43 5.82
CA MET A 182 -44.22 18.29 6.78
C MET A 182 -45.47 18.87 6.12
N THR A 183 -46.65 18.33 6.45
CA THR A 183 -47.94 18.96 6.13
C THR A 183 -48.05 20.29 6.90
N GLN A 184 -47.75 21.40 6.24
CA GLN A 184 -48.22 22.71 6.68
C GLN A 184 -49.67 22.90 6.23
N GLY A 185 -50.51 23.27 7.19
CA GLY A 185 -51.94 23.44 7.00
C GLY A 185 -52.26 24.59 6.06
N PHE A 186 -53.06 24.31 5.04
CA PHE A 186 -53.87 25.30 4.36
C PHE A 186 -55.32 25.14 4.83
N THR A 187 -55.80 26.15 5.55
CA THR A 187 -57.21 26.31 5.88
C THR A 187 -57.96 26.75 4.63
N ALA A 188 -58.66 25.82 3.98
CA ALA A 188 -59.66 26.15 2.97
C ALA A 188 -61.04 26.24 3.66
N SER A 189 -61.59 27.44 3.68
CA SER A 189 -62.94 27.77 4.14
C SER A 189 -63.99 27.15 3.22
N ILE A 190 -64.88 26.33 3.80
CA ILE A 190 -66.04 25.72 3.13
C ILE A 190 -67.21 26.73 3.15
N PRO A 191 -67.80 27.14 2.01
CA PRO A 191 -69.06 27.88 2.01
C PRO A 191 -70.25 26.93 2.25
N ARG A 192 -71.23 27.42 3.02
CA ARG A 192 -72.47 26.73 3.41
C ARG A 192 -73.39 26.42 2.21
N PRO A 193 -74.26 25.40 2.32
CA PRO A 193 -75.22 25.06 1.27
C PRO A 193 -76.41 26.04 1.27
N CYS A 194 -76.83 26.50 0.09
CA CYS A 194 -78.16 27.05 -0.14
C CYS A 194 -78.95 26.08 -1.02
N SER A 195 -80.00 25.52 -0.44
CA SER A 195 -81.03 24.74 -1.11
C SER A 195 -81.96 25.66 -1.91
N THR A 196 -82.25 25.32 -3.16
CA THR A 196 -83.55 25.56 -3.81
C THR A 196 -83.65 24.74 -5.11
N PHE A 197 -84.56 23.77 -5.11
CA PHE A 197 -85.27 23.23 -6.30
C PHE A 197 -86.25 24.33 -6.85
N PRO A 198 -86.99 24.19 -7.97
CA PRO A 198 -87.31 22.98 -8.76
C PRO A 198 -87.36 23.11 -10.31
N LEU A 199 -87.67 21.98 -10.98
CA LEU A 199 -88.41 21.75 -12.26
C LEU A 199 -87.94 22.53 -13.52
N MET A 200 -87.68 21.89 -14.66
CA MET A 200 -88.41 20.86 -15.42
C MET A 200 -87.43 20.01 -16.23
#